data_AF-A0A951JEC5-F1
#
_entry.id   AF-A0A951JEC5-F1
#
_cell.length_a   1.000
_cell.length_b   1.000
_cell.length_c   1.000
_cell.angle_alpha   90.00
_cell.angle_beta   90.00
_cell.angle_gamma   90.00
#
_symmetry.space_group_name_H-M   'P 1'
#
loop_
_entity.id
_entity.type
_entity.pdbx_description
1 polymer ?
#
loop_
_entity_poly.entity_id
_entity_poly.type
_entity_poly.pdbx_seq_one_letter_code
_entity_poly.pdbx_strand_id
1 'polypeptide(L)'
;MSAIPAIRLRSYHAPADLVQLFDAAFRDENTLLLPHPDAWKGNHDEPASEPVYLPASEACPHDRIVFAHGFFASALHEVAHWCLSGARRRRLPDYGYWYQADGRDAEQQAEFERVEARPQALEWAFSIACDFPFRISTDNLSGITPDHEAFRRKVRGELRQFVEHGFPERAKRFIDVLVDFYATNPQWADID
;
A
#
# COMPACT_ATOMS: atom_id res chain seq x y z
N MET A 1 0.85 -12.73 -38.96
CA MET A 1 -0.36 -12.58 -38.14
C MET A 1 -0.21 -13.51 -36.94
N SER A 2 0.37 -13.00 -35.85
CA SER A 2 0.56 -13.79 -34.63
C SER A 2 -0.65 -13.58 -33.74
N ALA A 3 -1.36 -14.65 -33.42
CA ALA A 3 -2.53 -14.61 -32.55
C ALA A 3 -2.12 -14.12 -31.16
N ILE A 4 -2.82 -13.09 -30.68
CA ILE A 4 -2.76 -12.62 -29.30
C ILE A 4 -3.30 -13.77 -28.43
N PRO A 5 -2.56 -14.26 -27.42
CA PRO A 5 -3.07 -15.30 -26.53
C PRO A 5 -4.26 -14.75 -25.75
N ALA A 6 -5.33 -15.55 -25.68
CA ALA A 6 -6.55 -15.23 -24.96
C ALA A 6 -6.27 -14.69 -23.54
N ILE A 7 -6.86 -13.54 -23.23
CA ILE A 7 -6.89 -12.93 -21.90
C ILE A 7 -7.56 -13.93 -20.97
N ARG A 8 -6.76 -14.67 -20.18
CA ARG A 8 -7.27 -15.34 -18.98
C ARG A 8 -7.67 -14.23 -18.02
N LEU A 9 -8.97 -14.15 -17.71
CA LEU A 9 -9.48 -13.46 -16.53
C LEU A 9 -8.68 -13.99 -15.32
N ARG A 10 -7.71 -13.21 -14.84
CA ARG A 10 -6.89 -13.57 -13.67
C ARG A 10 -7.73 -13.33 -12.42
N SER A 11 -8.47 -14.34 -11.97
CA SER A 11 -9.24 -14.30 -10.71
C SER A 11 -8.37 -14.45 -9.45
N TYR A 12 -7.07 -14.15 -9.51
CA TYR A 12 -6.14 -14.38 -8.41
C TYR A 12 -5.17 -13.21 -8.26
N HIS A 13 -5.14 -12.61 -7.07
CA HIS A 13 -4.24 -11.53 -6.69
C HIS A 13 -2.97 -12.09 -6.05
N ALA A 14 -1.92 -12.24 -6.85
CA ALA A 14 -0.63 -12.67 -6.34
C ALA A 14 0.22 -11.45 -5.95
N PRO A 15 0.87 -11.44 -4.78
CA PRO A 15 1.83 -10.37 -4.41
C PRO A 15 2.94 -10.18 -5.43
N ALA A 16 3.33 -11.27 -6.12
CA ALA A 16 4.31 -11.22 -7.20
C ALA A 16 3.86 -10.38 -8.41
N ASP A 17 2.55 -10.23 -8.63
CA ASP A 17 2.04 -9.32 -9.67
C ASP A 17 2.37 -7.87 -9.28
N LEU A 18 2.12 -7.47 -8.03
CA LEU A 18 2.42 -6.11 -7.55
C LEU A 18 3.90 -5.78 -7.62
N VAL A 19 4.77 -6.73 -7.27
CA VAL A 19 6.23 -6.57 -7.43
C VAL A 19 6.61 -6.28 -8.88
N GLN A 20 6.15 -7.12 -9.81
CA GLN A 20 6.46 -6.96 -11.23
C GLN A 20 5.92 -5.65 -11.80
N LEU A 21 4.68 -5.31 -11.45
CA LEU A 21 4.02 -4.09 -11.92
C LEU A 21 4.68 -2.84 -11.34
N PHE A 22 4.99 -2.83 -10.04
CA PHE A 22 5.65 -1.71 -9.39
C PHE A 22 7.06 -1.48 -9.97
N ASP A 23 7.89 -2.53 -10.04
CA ASP A 23 9.28 -2.40 -10.52
C ASP A 23 9.35 -1.99 -12.00
N ALA A 24 8.38 -2.43 -12.81
CA ALA A 24 8.25 -1.96 -14.18
C ALA A 24 7.78 -0.51 -14.24
N ALA A 25 6.79 -0.15 -13.42
CA ALA A 25 6.19 1.17 -13.39
C ALA A 25 7.12 2.22 -12.80
N PHE A 26 8.06 1.90 -11.91
CA PHE A 26 8.86 2.90 -11.17
C PHE A 26 10.37 2.69 -11.32
N ARG A 27 10.80 2.01 -12.39
CA ARG A 27 12.21 1.84 -12.71
C ARG A 27 12.98 3.17 -12.75
N ASP A 28 12.34 4.23 -13.24
CA ASP A 28 12.89 5.58 -13.32
C ASP A 28 12.99 6.30 -11.96
N GLU A 29 12.29 5.82 -10.93
CA GLU A 29 12.35 6.34 -9.55
C GLU A 29 13.35 5.57 -8.67
N ASN A 30 14.11 4.62 -9.24
CA ASN A 30 15.15 3.84 -8.53
C ASN A 30 14.64 3.14 -7.24
N THR A 31 13.37 2.76 -7.21
CA THR A 31 12.74 2.08 -6.07
C THR A 31 12.27 0.69 -6.48
N LEU A 32 12.52 -0.30 -5.62
CA LEU A 32 12.05 -1.68 -5.77
C LEU A 32 10.99 -2.01 -4.72
N LEU A 33 9.99 -2.81 -5.09
CA LEU A 33 9.05 -3.41 -4.16
C LEU A 33 9.47 -4.84 -3.87
N LEU A 34 9.75 -5.15 -2.60
CA LEU A 34 10.26 -6.43 -2.18
C LEU A 34 9.36 -7.02 -1.10
N PRO A 35 9.01 -8.31 -1.19
CA PRO A 35 8.45 -8.99 -0.04
C PRO A 35 9.54 -9.18 1.02
N HIS A 36 9.14 -9.25 2.30
CA HIS A 36 10.09 -9.56 3.37
C HIS A 36 10.82 -10.90 3.07
N PRO A 37 12.14 -11.04 3.34
CA PRO A 37 12.89 -12.28 3.09
C PRO A 37 12.27 -13.54 3.71
N ASP A 38 11.56 -13.37 4.83
CA ASP A 38 10.92 -14.46 5.55
C ASP A 38 9.49 -14.77 5.06
N ALA A 39 8.96 -13.99 4.11
CA ALA A 39 7.60 -14.15 3.59
C ALA A 39 7.31 -15.54 3.00
N TRP A 40 8.33 -16.29 2.54
CA TRP A 40 8.18 -17.66 2.04
C TRP A 40 8.56 -18.75 3.04
N LYS A 41 8.99 -18.41 4.26
CA LYS A 41 9.44 -19.40 5.23
C LYS A 41 8.31 -20.22 5.87
N GLY A 42 7.04 -19.90 5.59
CA GLY A 42 5.89 -20.73 5.95
C GLY A 42 5.64 -20.94 7.44
N ASN A 43 6.42 -20.29 8.31
CA ASN A 43 6.29 -20.40 9.75
C ASN A 43 5.55 -19.16 10.27
N HIS A 44 4.25 -19.32 10.56
CA HIS A 44 3.36 -18.24 11.01
C HIS A 44 3.54 -17.86 12.49
N ASP A 45 4.45 -18.54 13.20
CA ASP A 45 4.65 -18.40 14.65
C ASP A 45 5.83 -17.50 15.04
N GLU A 46 6.59 -16.96 14.08
CA GLU A 46 7.57 -15.90 14.36
C GLU A 46 6.90 -14.51 14.30
N PRO A 47 7.32 -13.54 15.14
CA PRO A 47 6.76 -12.21 15.11
C PRO A 47 6.84 -11.66 13.70
N ALA A 48 5.71 -11.12 13.26
CA ALA A 48 5.52 -10.49 11.97
C ALA A 48 6.76 -9.69 11.57
N SER A 49 7.39 -10.05 10.47
CA SER A 49 8.47 -9.23 9.95
C SER A 49 7.90 -7.88 9.53
N GLU A 50 8.31 -6.82 10.22
CA GLU A 50 7.75 -5.49 10.03
C GLU A 50 8.01 -4.98 8.61
N PRO A 51 7.03 -4.32 7.98
CA PRO A 51 7.29 -3.60 6.75
C PRO A 51 8.29 -2.47 7.00
N VAL A 52 9.08 -2.12 5.98
CA VAL A 52 10.09 -1.06 6.11
C VAL A 52 10.44 -0.45 4.77
N TYR A 53 10.58 0.87 4.74
CA TYR A 53 11.28 1.56 3.66
C TYR A 53 12.76 1.73 3.96
N LEU A 54 13.62 1.31 3.03
CA LEU A 54 15.08 1.43 3.12
C LEU A 54 15.61 2.27 1.96
N PRO A 55 16.20 3.45 2.19
CA PRO A 55 16.83 4.20 1.13
C PRO A 55 18.05 3.45 0.55
N ALA A 56 18.43 3.83 -0.66
CA ALA A 56 19.66 3.39 -1.30
C ALA A 56 20.88 3.68 -0.40
N SER A 57 21.84 2.77 -0.41
CA SER A 57 23.08 2.85 0.36
C SER A 57 24.25 2.25 -0.44
N GLU A 58 25.46 2.30 0.11
CA GLU A 58 26.63 1.67 -0.51
C GLU A 58 26.46 0.17 -0.73
N ALA A 59 25.68 -0.50 0.13
CA ALA A 59 25.40 -1.93 0.03
C ALA A 59 24.30 -2.27 -0.99
N CYS A 60 23.40 -1.33 -1.28
CA CYS A 60 22.32 -1.54 -2.24
C CYS A 60 21.97 -0.20 -2.93
N PRO A 61 22.19 -0.06 -4.24
CA PRO A 61 22.01 1.21 -4.94
C PRO A 61 20.53 1.59 -5.18
N HIS A 62 19.58 0.78 -4.72
CA HIS A 62 18.15 0.98 -4.90
C HIS A 62 17.47 1.31 -3.57
N ASP A 63 16.49 2.21 -3.64
CA ASP A 63 15.49 2.33 -2.58
C ASP A 63 14.63 1.07 -2.57
N ARG A 64 14.19 0.64 -1.38
CA ARG A 64 13.44 -0.61 -1.22
C ARG A 64 12.24 -0.37 -0.33
N ILE A 65 11.06 -0.74 -0.84
CA ILE A 65 9.83 -0.87 -0.07
C ILE A 65 9.70 -2.34 0.28
N VAL A 66 9.81 -2.68 1.56
CA VAL A 66 9.70 -4.07 2.04
C VAL A 66 8.33 -4.26 2.69
N PHE A 67 7.51 -5.17 2.18
CA PHE A 67 6.17 -5.44 2.72
C PHE A 67 6.09 -6.77 3.47
N ALA A 68 5.22 -6.83 4.47
CA ALA A 68 5.15 -7.93 5.42
C ALA A 68 4.44 -9.17 4.85
N HIS A 69 4.89 -10.35 5.28
CA HIS A 69 4.29 -11.68 5.05
C HIS A 69 4.00 -12.10 3.61
N GLY A 70 4.47 -11.33 2.62
CA GLY A 70 4.08 -11.60 1.24
C GLY A 70 2.57 -11.40 1.05
N PHE A 71 1.90 -10.54 1.82
CA PHE A 71 0.46 -10.31 1.64
C PHE A 71 0.19 -9.23 0.60
N PHE A 72 -0.79 -9.48 -0.27
CA PHE A 72 -1.17 -8.55 -1.34
C PHE A 72 -1.62 -7.18 -0.79
N ALA A 73 -2.45 -7.18 0.26
CA ALA A 73 -2.89 -5.96 0.93
C ALA A 73 -1.70 -5.18 1.55
N SER A 74 -0.75 -5.89 2.17
CA SER A 74 0.44 -5.24 2.74
C SER A 74 1.27 -4.56 1.65
N ALA A 75 1.47 -5.19 0.48
CA ALA A 75 2.15 -4.55 -0.63
C ALA A 75 1.43 -3.27 -1.13
N LEU A 76 0.10 -3.30 -1.25
CA LEU A 76 -0.68 -2.12 -1.62
C LEU A 76 -0.52 -0.98 -0.60
N HIS A 77 -0.56 -1.32 0.68
CA HIS A 77 -0.41 -0.40 1.80
C HIS A 77 0.97 0.29 1.76
N GLU A 78 2.05 -0.49 1.62
CA GLU A 78 3.40 0.08 1.57
C GLU A 78 3.63 0.98 0.35
N VAL A 79 3.06 0.62 -0.80
CA VAL A 79 3.11 1.48 -2.01
C VAL A 79 2.32 2.77 -1.79
N ALA A 80 1.22 2.74 -1.03
CA ALA A 80 0.46 3.94 -0.68
C ALA A 80 1.28 4.91 0.18
N HIS A 81 1.96 4.40 1.22
CA HIS A 81 2.89 5.18 2.02
C HIS A 81 4.01 5.79 1.17
N TRP A 82 4.60 5.00 0.29
CA TRP A 82 5.64 5.48 -0.61
C TRP A 82 5.14 6.61 -1.53
N CYS A 83 3.95 6.46 -2.11
CA CYS A 83 3.34 7.44 -3.02
C CYS A 83 3.11 8.81 -2.36
N LEU A 84 2.83 8.84 -1.05
CA LEU A 84 2.64 10.08 -0.28
C LEU A 84 3.94 10.66 0.28
N SER A 85 4.98 9.84 0.40
CA SER A 85 6.26 10.25 0.98
C SER A 85 7.10 11.06 0.00
N GLY A 86 7.27 12.36 0.28
CA GLY A 86 8.07 13.28 -0.54
C GLY A 86 9.58 12.98 -0.52
N ALA A 87 10.32 13.58 -1.46
CA ALA A 87 11.73 13.27 -1.71
C ALA A 87 12.65 13.40 -0.47
N ARG A 88 12.36 14.31 0.46
CA ARG A 88 13.13 14.43 1.71
C ARG A 88 12.90 13.23 2.64
N ARG A 89 11.66 12.75 2.75
CA ARG A 89 11.31 11.60 3.61
C ARG A 89 11.88 10.31 3.05
N ARG A 90 11.90 10.16 1.71
CA ARG A 90 12.55 9.04 1.01
C ARG A 90 14.07 8.94 1.20
N ARG A 91 14.70 9.85 1.97
CA ARG A 91 16.11 9.73 2.37
C ARG A 91 16.28 9.12 3.75
N LEU A 92 15.18 8.84 4.45
CA LEU A 92 15.16 8.33 5.81
C LEU A 92 14.58 6.91 5.81
N PRO A 93 15.15 6.00 6.63
CA PRO A 93 14.49 4.74 6.92
C PRO A 93 13.05 4.99 7.38
N ASP A 94 12.13 4.18 6.86
CA ASP A 94 10.69 4.26 7.11
C ASP A 94 10.10 5.66 6.97
N TYR A 95 10.60 6.42 5.99
CA TYR A 95 10.20 7.81 5.71
C TYR A 95 10.40 8.80 6.87
N GLY A 96 11.10 8.38 7.93
CA GLY A 96 11.22 9.10 9.19
C GLY A 96 9.93 9.11 10.04
N TYR A 97 8.99 8.19 9.79
CA TYR A 97 7.90 7.96 10.72
C TYR A 97 8.42 7.33 12.01
N TRP A 98 7.78 7.64 13.13
CA TRP A 98 8.06 7.00 14.40
C TRP A 98 7.01 5.91 14.60
N TYR A 99 7.45 4.66 14.73
CA TYR A 99 6.54 3.55 15.03
C TYR A 99 6.05 3.68 16.47
N GLN A 100 4.74 3.71 16.65
CA GLN A 100 4.13 3.60 17.96
C GLN A 100 3.46 2.24 18.08
N ALA A 101 4.06 1.40 18.94
CA ALA A 101 3.64 0.04 19.15
C ALA A 101 2.18 -0.08 19.63
N ASP A 102 1.66 -1.30 19.52
CA ASP A 102 0.38 -1.73 20.06
C ASP A 102 0.19 -1.30 21.53
N GLY A 103 -1.07 -1.14 21.96
CA GLY A 103 -1.40 -0.65 23.29
C GLY A 103 -1.62 0.86 23.36
N ARG A 104 -1.97 1.49 22.22
CA ARG A 104 -2.19 2.93 22.13
C ARG A 104 -3.40 3.37 22.95
N ASP A 105 -3.24 4.49 23.65
CA ASP A 105 -4.35 5.22 24.26
C ASP A 105 -5.15 6.01 23.21
N ALA A 106 -6.19 6.74 23.65
CA ALA A 106 -7.07 7.47 22.75
C ALA A 106 -6.38 8.63 21.99
N GLU A 107 -5.42 9.31 22.62
CA GLU A 107 -4.70 10.43 21.98
C GLU A 107 -3.73 9.89 20.92
N GLN A 108 -3.01 8.83 21.28
CA GLN A 108 -2.07 8.13 20.40
C GLN A 108 -2.78 7.48 19.21
N GLN A 109 -3.93 6.85 19.43
CA GLN A 109 -4.76 6.29 18.36
C GLN A 109 -5.27 7.39 17.43
N ALA A 110 -5.66 8.56 17.96
CA ALA A 110 -6.11 9.68 17.13
C ALA A 110 -4.97 10.23 16.24
N GLU A 111 -3.75 10.29 16.76
CA GLU A 111 -2.57 10.70 15.98
C GLU A 111 -2.22 9.68 14.90
N PHE A 112 -2.29 8.37 15.20
CA PHE A 112 -2.18 7.30 14.21
C PHE A 112 -3.21 7.46 13.09
N GLU A 113 -4.50 7.56 13.44
CA GLU A 113 -5.56 7.73 12.44
C GLU A 113 -5.37 8.98 11.57
N ARG A 114 -4.83 10.06 12.15
CA ARG A 114 -4.55 11.30 11.41
C ARG A 114 -3.50 11.10 10.34
N VAL A 115 -2.46 10.30 10.59
CA VAL A 115 -1.40 10.03 9.61
C VAL A 115 -1.76 8.91 8.63
N GLU A 116 -2.62 7.97 9.05
CA GLU A 116 -3.03 6.80 8.27
C GLU A 116 -4.21 7.03 7.33
N ALA A 117 -5.00 8.09 7.55
CA ALA A 117 -6.21 8.32 6.75
C ALA A 117 -5.91 8.40 5.24
N ARG A 118 -4.83 9.08 4.87
CA ARG A 118 -4.43 9.27 3.46
C ARG A 118 -3.75 8.05 2.85
N PRO A 119 -2.79 7.38 3.51
CA PRO A 119 -2.28 6.09 3.05
C PRO A 119 -3.39 5.06 2.81
N GLN A 120 -4.28 4.85 3.78
CA GLN A 120 -5.37 3.87 3.60
C GLN A 120 -6.38 4.28 2.53
N ALA A 121 -6.51 5.58 2.23
CA ALA A 121 -7.33 6.03 1.11
C ALA A 121 -6.70 5.66 -0.24
N LEU A 122 -5.38 5.79 -0.39
CA LEU A 122 -4.68 5.31 -1.58
C LEU A 122 -4.67 3.78 -1.67
N GLU A 123 -4.51 3.07 -0.55
CA GLU A 123 -4.63 1.61 -0.50
C GLU A 123 -6.02 1.17 -0.99
N TRP A 124 -7.08 1.85 -0.55
CA TRP A 124 -8.44 1.60 -1.02
C TRP A 124 -8.57 1.91 -2.52
N ALA A 125 -7.98 3.00 -3.02
CA ALA A 125 -7.98 3.30 -4.45
C ALA A 125 -7.27 2.21 -5.28
N PHE A 126 -6.12 1.72 -4.82
CA PHE A 126 -5.40 0.63 -5.48
C PHE A 126 -6.20 -0.67 -5.42
N SER A 127 -6.86 -0.94 -4.29
CA SER A 127 -7.74 -2.10 -4.12
C SER A 127 -8.89 -2.07 -5.14
N ILE A 128 -9.53 -0.91 -5.35
CA ILE A 128 -10.53 -0.73 -6.42
C ILE A 128 -9.89 -0.95 -7.80
N ALA A 129 -8.71 -0.39 -8.04
CA ALA A 129 -8.00 -0.51 -9.32
C ALA A 129 -7.68 -1.96 -9.72
N CYS A 130 -7.47 -2.85 -8.75
CA CYS A 130 -7.24 -4.26 -9.01
C CYS A 130 -8.44 -5.18 -8.72
N ASP A 131 -9.62 -4.66 -8.35
CA ASP A 131 -10.77 -5.47 -7.90
C ASP A 131 -10.43 -6.40 -6.71
N PHE A 132 -9.73 -5.84 -5.72
CA PHE A 132 -9.33 -6.51 -4.49
C PHE A 132 -10.11 -5.95 -3.29
N PRO A 133 -10.52 -6.77 -2.30
CA PRO A 133 -11.26 -6.29 -1.14
C PRO A 133 -10.37 -5.48 -0.17
N PHE A 134 -10.69 -4.20 -0.02
CA PHE A 134 -10.08 -3.33 0.99
C PHE A 134 -10.64 -3.59 2.41
N ARG A 135 -9.77 -3.54 3.42
CA ARG A 135 -10.14 -3.62 4.84
C ARG A 135 -9.48 -2.48 5.61
N ILE A 136 -10.27 -1.79 6.43
CA ILE A 136 -9.75 -0.75 7.31
C ILE A 136 -8.82 -1.36 8.36
N SER A 137 -7.67 -0.74 8.62
CA SER A 137 -6.74 -1.17 9.67
C SER A 137 -6.59 -0.07 10.71
N THR A 138 -6.97 -0.35 11.95
CA THR A 138 -6.78 0.56 13.10
C THR A 138 -5.55 0.19 13.94
N ASP A 139 -4.91 -0.95 13.63
CA ASP A 139 -3.65 -1.47 14.17
C ASP A 139 -3.43 -1.30 15.69
N ASN A 140 -4.43 -1.68 16.51
CA ASN A 140 -4.36 -1.61 17.97
C ASN A 140 -5.10 -2.81 18.59
N LEU A 141 -4.36 -3.85 18.96
CA LEU A 141 -4.87 -5.12 19.51
C LEU A 141 -4.93 -5.12 21.05
N SER A 142 -3.99 -4.44 21.73
CA SER A 142 -3.85 -4.47 23.19
C SER A 142 -4.22 -3.16 23.90
N GLY A 143 -4.69 -2.15 23.15
CA GLY A 143 -5.03 -0.81 23.66
C GLY A 143 -6.53 -0.56 23.81
N ILE A 144 -6.93 0.70 23.57
CA ILE A 144 -8.37 1.02 23.47
C ILE A 144 -8.99 0.30 22.27
N THR A 145 -10.28 -0.04 22.35
CA THR A 145 -11.06 -0.44 21.16
C THR A 145 -11.27 0.79 20.27
N PRO A 146 -10.69 0.86 19.07
CA PRO A 146 -10.86 2.01 18.18
C PRO A 146 -12.29 2.08 17.63
N ASP A 147 -12.74 3.26 17.20
CA ASP A 147 -13.98 3.40 16.43
C ASP A 147 -13.69 3.19 14.93
N HIS A 148 -13.81 1.93 14.50
CA HIS A 148 -13.49 1.51 13.13
C HIS A 148 -14.38 2.23 12.09
N GLU A 149 -15.64 2.51 12.43
CA GLU A 149 -16.54 3.19 11.49
C GLU A 149 -16.20 4.67 11.35
N ALA A 150 -15.86 5.34 12.46
CA ALA A 150 -15.37 6.71 12.40
C ALA A 150 -14.09 6.82 11.58
N PHE A 151 -13.13 5.92 11.79
CA PHE A 151 -11.91 5.94 10.99
C PHE A 151 -12.17 5.62 9.52
N ARG A 152 -13.03 4.63 9.22
CA ARG A 152 -13.44 4.32 7.85
C ARG A 152 -14.09 5.53 7.16
N ARG A 153 -14.91 6.32 7.86
CA ARG A 153 -15.48 7.57 7.32
C ARG A 153 -14.40 8.59 6.98
N LYS A 154 -13.35 8.74 7.81
CA LYS A 154 -12.21 9.63 7.53
C LYS A 154 -11.44 9.18 6.28
N VAL A 155 -11.08 7.89 6.19
CA VAL A 155 -10.40 7.31 5.02
C VAL A 155 -11.23 7.52 3.75
N ARG A 156 -12.54 7.27 3.82
CA ARG A 156 -13.46 7.51 2.70
C ARG A 156 -13.49 8.98 2.27
N GLY A 157 -13.45 9.91 3.23
CA GLY A 157 -13.34 11.34 2.97
C GLY A 157 -12.08 11.68 2.16
N GLU A 158 -10.92 11.17 2.57
CA GLU A 158 -9.64 11.35 1.85
C GLU A 158 -9.68 10.73 0.44
N LEU A 159 -10.30 9.55 0.29
CA LEU A 159 -10.46 8.92 -1.02
C LEU A 159 -11.31 9.79 -1.96
N ARG A 160 -12.40 10.40 -1.46
CA ARG A 160 -13.18 11.36 -2.25
C ARG A 160 -12.35 12.57 -2.65
N GLN A 161 -11.54 13.11 -1.73
CA GLN A 161 -10.65 14.22 -2.06
C GLN A 161 -9.70 13.87 -3.22
N PHE A 162 -9.12 12.66 -3.23
CA PHE A 162 -8.28 12.21 -4.35
C PHE A 162 -9.06 12.01 -5.66
N VAL A 163 -10.27 11.47 -5.60
CA VAL A 163 -11.12 11.29 -6.80
C VAL A 163 -11.52 12.64 -7.39
N GLU A 164 -11.89 13.61 -6.55
CA GLU A 164 -12.36 14.94 -6.96
C GLU A 164 -11.22 15.83 -7.47
N HIS A 165 -10.08 15.84 -6.78
CA HIS A 165 -8.99 16.79 -7.04
C HIS A 165 -7.80 16.16 -7.77
N GLY A 166 -7.82 14.84 -7.97
CA GLY A 166 -6.75 14.08 -8.61
C GLY A 166 -5.84 13.36 -7.61
N PHE A 167 -5.38 12.18 -8.03
CA PHE A 167 -4.40 11.39 -7.30
C PHE A 167 -2.99 11.97 -7.43
N PRO A 168 -2.11 11.80 -6.42
CA PRO A 168 -0.69 12.08 -6.57
C PRO A 168 -0.10 11.35 -7.77
N GLU A 169 0.86 11.96 -8.47
CA GLU A 169 1.40 11.45 -9.75
C GLU A 169 1.81 9.98 -9.70
N ARG A 170 2.56 9.57 -8.67
CA ARG A 170 2.97 8.18 -8.48
C ARG A 170 1.78 7.26 -8.24
N ALA A 171 0.81 7.68 -7.42
CA ALA A 171 -0.39 6.89 -7.18
C ALA A 171 -1.23 6.73 -8.46
N LYS A 172 -1.41 7.81 -9.24
CA LYS A 172 -2.11 7.76 -10.53
C LYS A 172 -1.43 6.79 -11.50
N ARG A 173 -0.11 6.87 -11.62
CA ARG A 173 0.70 5.97 -12.46
C ARG A 173 0.51 4.51 -12.05
N PHE A 174 0.49 4.22 -10.75
CA PHE A 174 0.26 2.86 -10.28
C PHE A 174 -1.17 2.38 -10.51
N ILE A 175 -2.18 3.24 -10.27
CA ILE A 175 -3.60 2.95 -10.59
C ILE A 175 -3.75 2.54 -12.04
N ASP A 176 -3.16 3.28 -12.98
CA ASP A 176 -3.29 2.98 -14.42
C ASP A 176 -2.69 1.61 -14.76
N VAL A 177 -1.51 1.30 -14.20
CA VAL A 177 -0.85 0.01 -14.40
C VAL A 177 -1.67 -1.15 -13.81
N LEU A 178 -2.30 -0.95 -12.64
CA LEU A 178 -3.18 -1.96 -12.02
C LEU A 178 -4.44 -2.18 -12.85
N VAL A 179 -5.09 -1.10 -13.30
CA VAL A 179 -6.31 -1.16 -14.14
C VAL A 179 -6.04 -1.91 -15.43
N ASP A 180 -4.95 -1.58 -16.12
CA ASP A 180 -4.57 -2.23 -17.37
C ASP A 180 -4.27 -3.72 -17.18
N PHE A 181 -3.56 -4.08 -16.09
CA PHE A 181 -3.18 -5.47 -15.84
C PHE A 181 -4.35 -6.36 -15.41
N TYR A 182 -5.20 -5.87 -14.51
CA TYR A 182 -6.35 -6.60 -13.99
C TYR A 182 -7.60 -6.44 -14.87
N ALA A 183 -7.53 -5.63 -15.92
CA ALA A 183 -8.62 -5.33 -16.86
C ALA A 183 -9.90 -4.88 -16.13
N THR A 184 -9.74 -4.01 -15.14
CA THR A 184 -10.85 -3.47 -14.35
C THR A 184 -11.39 -2.18 -14.97
N ASN A 185 -12.54 -1.72 -14.50
CA ASN A 185 -13.07 -0.40 -14.84
C ASN A 185 -13.54 0.29 -13.55
N PRO A 186 -12.62 0.91 -12.80
CA PRO A 186 -12.91 1.49 -11.49
C PRO A 186 -14.12 2.41 -11.51
N GLN A 187 -15.14 2.06 -10.72
CA GLN A 187 -16.29 2.93 -10.47
C GLN A 187 -16.01 3.75 -9.22
N TRP A 188 -15.55 4.98 -9.40
CA TRP A 188 -15.27 5.88 -8.27
C TRP A 188 -16.53 6.51 -7.68
N ALA A 189 -17.66 6.41 -8.37
CA ALA A 189 -18.95 6.97 -7.94
C ALA A 189 -19.57 6.21 -6.75
N ASP A 190 -19.20 4.94 -6.55
CA ASP A 190 -19.78 4.06 -5.55
C ASP A 190 -19.01 4.06 -4.21
N ILE A 191 -18.18 5.09 -3.97
CA ILE A 191 -17.40 5.25 -2.72
C ILE A 191 -18.29 5.85 -1.60
N ASP A 192 -19.56 5.46 -1.57
CA ASP A 192 -20.57 5.87 -0.57
C ASP A 192 -20.77 4.83 0.54
#